data_AF-A0AAV3PSL0-F1
#
_entry.id   AF-A0AAV3PSL0-F1
#
_cell.length_a   1.000
_cell.length_b   1.000
_cell.length_c   1.000
_cell.angle_alpha   90.00
_cell.angle_beta   90.00
_cell.angle_gamma   90.00
#
_symmetry.space_group_name_H-M   'P 1'
#
loop_
_entity.id
_entity.type
_entity.pdbx_description
1 polymer ?
#
loop_
_entity_poly.entity_id
_entity_poly.type
_entity_poly.pdbx_seq_one_letter_code
_entity_poly.pdbx_strand_id
1 'polypeptide(L)'
;MDCFTELLQAQSGFEFHPQCEEIGLTNLNFADELFVLSAATEKSMKLIRKVLKEFGEISGFHPNLIKSSSYFAGVKHQEAIRLNGILGIPIAELLVKYLGIPLTTKQIKAIDCRILVEKIKEKINSGGASS
;
A
#
# COMPACT_ATOMS: atom_id res chain seq x y z
N MET A 1 11.88 5.69 -11.46
CA MET A 1 11.22 5.09 -10.29
C MET A 1 11.20 6.14 -9.19
N ASP A 2 10.39 5.97 -8.15
CA ASP A 2 10.52 6.86 -6.99
C ASP A 2 11.67 6.41 -6.08
N CYS A 3 12.24 7.36 -5.32
CA CYS A 3 13.42 7.14 -4.46
C CYS A 3 13.20 5.99 -3.46
N PHE A 4 11.97 5.77 -3.01
CA PHE A 4 11.63 4.66 -2.11
C PHE A 4 11.76 3.31 -2.81
N THR A 5 11.23 3.17 -4.02
CA THR A 5 11.39 1.94 -4.82
C THR A 5 12.86 1.63 -5.06
N GLU A 6 13.68 2.62 -5.40
CA GLU A 6 15.12 2.42 -5.64
C GLU A 6 15.85 1.95 -4.37
N LEU A 7 15.54 2.57 -3.22
CA LEU A 7 16.11 2.17 -1.94
C LEU A 7 15.70 0.74 -1.54
N LEU A 8 14.45 0.37 -1.81
CA LEU A 8 13.94 -0.98 -1.52
C LEU A 8 14.58 -2.04 -2.42
N GLN A 9 14.73 -1.75 -3.71
CA GLN A 9 15.35 -2.67 -4.69
C GLN A 9 16.86 -2.80 -4.51
N ALA A 10 17.53 -1.78 -3.98
CA ALA A 10 18.95 -1.85 -3.61
C ALA A 10 19.21 -2.87 -2.48
N GLN A 11 18.18 -3.25 -1.72
CA GLN A 11 18.31 -4.20 -0.63
C GLN A 11 17.98 -5.61 -1.11
N SER A 12 18.89 -6.55 -0.86
CA SER A 12 18.64 -7.95 -1.17
C SER A 12 17.53 -8.52 -0.26
N GLY A 13 16.60 -9.24 -0.86
CA GLY A 13 15.70 -10.12 -0.11
C GLY A 13 14.33 -9.56 0.24
N PHE A 14 13.89 -8.53 -0.48
CA PHE A 14 12.47 -8.21 -0.58
C PHE A 14 11.72 -9.36 -1.25
N GLU A 15 10.57 -9.73 -0.70
CA GLU A 15 9.70 -10.74 -1.27
C GLU A 15 8.37 -10.07 -1.64
N PHE A 16 7.95 -10.24 -2.89
CA PHE A 16 6.70 -9.66 -3.39
C PHE A 16 5.49 -10.30 -2.71
N HIS A 17 4.44 -9.51 -2.55
CA HIS A 17 3.13 -10.10 -2.30
C HIS A 17 2.77 -11.01 -3.50
N PRO A 18 2.20 -12.22 -3.29
CA PRO A 18 1.96 -13.17 -4.39
C PRO A 18 1.13 -12.62 -5.56
N GLN A 19 0.24 -11.66 -5.28
CA GLN A 19 -0.60 -11.01 -6.30
C GLN A 19 0.06 -9.81 -7.00
N CYS A 20 1.28 -9.44 -6.59
CA CYS A 20 1.98 -8.24 -7.05
C CYS A 20 3.30 -8.57 -7.77
N GLU A 21 3.74 -9.83 -7.72
CA GLU A 21 5.00 -10.30 -8.29
C GLU A 21 5.04 -10.13 -9.82
N GLU A 22 3.97 -10.51 -10.53
CA GLU A 22 3.90 -10.43 -12.00
C GLU A 22 4.09 -9.00 -12.53
N ILE A 23 3.57 -8.01 -11.79
CA ILE A 23 3.65 -6.59 -12.15
C ILE A 23 4.81 -5.87 -11.46
N GLY A 24 5.61 -6.57 -10.64
CA GLY A 24 6.72 -5.99 -9.88
C GLY A 24 6.29 -4.88 -8.91
N LEU A 25 5.06 -4.93 -8.40
CA LEU A 25 4.52 -3.85 -7.57
C LEU A 25 5.01 -3.96 -6.13
N THR A 26 5.86 -3.02 -5.72
CA THR A 26 6.46 -2.94 -4.37
C THR A 26 5.79 -1.90 -3.49
N ASN A 27 5.39 -0.77 -4.07
CA ASN A 27 4.82 0.36 -3.37
C ASN A 27 3.86 1.17 -4.26
N LEU A 28 2.94 1.89 -3.62
CA LEU A 28 2.11 2.91 -4.26
C LEU A 28 2.30 4.22 -3.49
N ASN A 29 2.69 5.26 -4.22
CA ASN A 29 2.86 6.60 -3.67
C ASN A 29 1.83 7.54 -4.29
N PHE A 30 1.01 8.17 -3.46
CA PHE A 30 0.08 9.19 -3.92
C PHE A 30 -0.07 10.30 -2.88
N ALA A 31 0.25 11.53 -3.29
CA ALA A 31 0.34 12.68 -2.39
C ALA A 31 1.22 12.34 -1.17
N ASP A 32 0.64 12.41 0.04
CA ASP A 32 1.31 12.15 1.31
C ASP A 32 1.15 10.70 1.79
N GLU A 33 0.52 9.82 1.00
CA GLU A 33 0.28 8.43 1.35
C GLU A 33 1.26 7.47 0.64
N LEU A 34 1.98 6.67 1.43
CA LEU A 34 2.85 5.58 0.98
C LEU A 34 2.24 4.24 1.39
N PHE A 35 1.95 3.39 0.42
CA PHE A 35 1.61 1.99 0.62
C PHE A 35 2.79 1.12 0.23
N VAL A 36 3.15 0.15 1.07
CA VAL A 36 4.20 -0.84 0.79
C VAL A 36 3.56 -2.22 0.73
N LEU A 37 3.76 -2.94 -0.37
CA LEU A 37 3.15 -4.25 -0.64
C LEU A 37 4.23 -5.32 -0.67
N SER A 38 4.18 -6.29 0.25
CA SER A 38 5.19 -7.35 0.34
C SER A 38 4.59 -8.68 0.78
N ALA A 39 5.38 -9.75 0.67
CA ALA A 39 5.07 -11.01 1.33
C ALA A 39 5.09 -10.83 2.85
N ALA A 40 4.16 -11.50 3.53
CA ALA A 40 4.11 -11.53 4.99
C ALA A 40 5.16 -12.50 5.55
N THR A 41 6.43 -12.15 5.44
CA THR A 41 7.57 -12.92 5.99
C THR A 41 8.38 -12.07 6.95
N GLU A 42 9.05 -12.72 7.91
CA GLU A 42 9.92 -12.03 8.86
C GLU A 42 11.03 -11.22 8.18
N LYS A 43 11.55 -11.74 7.06
CA LYS A 43 12.57 -11.08 6.25
C LYS A 43 12.04 -9.78 5.65
N SER A 44 10.86 -9.82 5.01
CA SER A 44 10.21 -8.63 4.45
C SER A 44 9.86 -7.60 5.51
N MET A 45 9.35 -8.01 6.68
CA MET A 45 9.02 -7.06 7.76
C MET A 45 10.27 -6.32 8.27
N LYS A 46 11.38 -7.05 8.49
CA LYS A 46 12.66 -6.44 8.89
C LYS A 46 13.17 -5.48 7.83
N LEU A 47 13.07 -5.88 6.56
CA LEU A 47 13.54 -5.07 5.44
C LEU A 47 12.74 -3.78 5.28
N ILE A 48 11.42 -3.86 5.30
CA ILE A 48 10.53 -2.69 5.21
C ILE A 48 10.84 -1.70 6.32
N ARG A 49 10.97 -2.17 7.57
CA ARG A 49 11.31 -1.32 8.70
C ARG A 49 12.66 -0.62 8.53
N LYS A 50 13.66 -1.33 7.99
CA LYS A 50 14.98 -0.77 7.68
C LYS A 50 14.87 0.33 6.61
N VAL A 51 14.21 0.02 5.49
CA VAL A 51 14.07 0.94 4.35
C VAL A 51 13.26 2.18 4.71
N LEU A 52 12.18 2.07 5.51
CA LEU A 52 11.42 3.23 5.99
C LEU A 52 12.28 4.17 6.84
N LYS A 53 13.18 3.61 7.67
CA LYS A 53 14.11 4.39 8.48
C LYS A 53 15.15 5.11 7.63
N GLU A 54 15.81 4.38 6.73
CA GLU A 54 16.80 4.95 5.80
C GLU A 54 16.17 6.01 4.88
N PHE A 55 14.97 5.74 4.38
CA PHE A 55 14.23 6.70 3.55
C PHE A 55 13.95 7.99 4.31
N GLY A 56 13.52 7.90 5.58
CA GLY A 56 13.32 9.08 6.43
C GLY A 56 14.59 9.86 6.69
N GLU A 57 15.70 9.17 6.93
CA GLU A 57 17.02 9.79 7.13
C GLU A 57 17.53 10.53 5.88
N ILE A 58 17.29 9.98 4.68
CA ILE A 58 17.72 10.57 3.41
C ILE A 58 16.80 11.70 2.95
N SER A 59 15.49 11.49 3.01
CA SER A 59 14.50 12.42 2.45
C SER A 59 14.02 13.48 3.45
N GLY A 60 14.24 13.27 4.75
CA GLY A 60 13.60 14.02 5.83
C GLY A 60 12.13 13.64 6.06
N PHE A 61 11.52 12.84 5.17
CA PHE A 61 10.14 12.38 5.29
C PHE A 61 10.05 11.15 6.18
N HIS A 62 9.62 11.35 7.43
CA HIS A 62 9.45 10.28 8.40
C HIS A 62 7.98 9.86 8.45
N PRO A 63 7.64 8.63 8.01
CA PRO A 63 6.28 8.11 8.15
C PRO A 63 5.86 8.14 9.61
N ASN A 64 4.68 8.69 9.89
CA ASN A 64 4.12 8.66 11.23
C ASN A 64 3.62 7.24 11.53
N LEU A 65 4.45 6.43 12.18
CA LEU A 65 4.14 5.02 12.47
C LEU A 65 2.90 4.85 13.35
N ILE A 66 2.54 5.86 14.16
CA ILE A 66 1.33 5.84 15.00
C ILE A 66 0.07 6.02 14.14
N LYS A 67 0.13 6.85 13.09
CA LYS A 67 -0.97 7.05 12.13
C LYS A 67 -0.95 6.03 10.98
N SER A 68 0.14 5.29 10.84
CA SER A 68 0.28 4.23 9.84
C SER A 68 -0.55 3.02 10.23
N SER A 69 -0.86 2.18 9.26
CA SER A 69 -1.61 0.93 9.47
C SER A 69 -0.96 -0.21 8.72
N SER A 70 -0.90 -1.37 9.36
CA SER A 70 -0.46 -2.63 8.74
C SER A 70 -1.67 -3.52 8.46
N TYR A 71 -1.63 -4.19 7.30
CA TYR A 71 -2.69 -5.08 6.85
C TYR A 71 -2.09 -6.40 6.46
N PHE A 72 -2.69 -7.48 6.95
CA PHE A 72 -2.22 -8.84 6.69
C PHE A 72 -3.33 -9.63 6.01
N ALA A 73 -3.03 -10.17 4.83
CA ALA A 73 -3.94 -11.02 4.07
C ALA A 73 -3.29 -12.40 3.87
N GLY A 74 -4.10 -13.46 3.87
CA GLY A 74 -3.64 -14.82 3.62
C GLY A 74 -2.78 -15.46 4.71
N VAL A 75 -2.63 -14.82 5.88
CA VAL A 75 -1.90 -15.36 7.03
C VAL A 75 -2.82 -15.55 8.25
N LYS A 76 -2.46 -16.50 9.12
CA LYS A 76 -3.20 -16.74 10.37
C LYS A 76 -3.02 -15.55 11.31
N HIS A 77 -4.04 -15.25 12.12
CA HIS A 77 -4.04 -14.10 13.04
C HIS A 77 -2.83 -14.08 13.99
N GLN A 78 -2.44 -15.22 14.55
CA GLN A 78 -1.26 -15.33 15.42
C GLN A 78 0.04 -14.98 14.69
N GLU A 79 0.16 -15.39 13.43
CA GLU A 79 1.32 -15.08 12.60
C GLU A 79 1.36 -13.60 12.22
N ALA A 80 0.21 -13.00 11.92
CA ALA A 80 0.09 -11.56 11.69
C ALA A 80 0.56 -10.76 12.91
N ILE A 81 0.16 -11.15 14.13
CA ILE A 81 0.64 -10.50 15.37
C ILE A 81 2.16 -10.65 15.51
N ARG A 82 2.70 -11.85 15.29
CA ARG A 82 4.14 -12.13 15.37
C ARG A 82 4.95 -11.26 14.41
N LEU A 83 4.53 -11.23 13.14
CA LEU A 83 5.17 -10.43 12.09
C LEU A 83 5.03 -8.93 12.37
N ASN A 84 3.86 -8.49 12.82
CA ASN A 84 3.64 -7.09 13.18
C ASN A 84 4.49 -6.62 14.34
N GLY A 85 4.85 -7.51 15.28
CA GLY A 85 5.80 -7.22 16.35
C GLY A 85 7.17 -6.74 15.84
N ILE A 86 7.54 -7.09 14.61
CA ILE A 86 8.77 -6.61 13.96
C ILE A 86 8.58 -5.20 13.40
N LEU A 87 7.45 -4.94 12.74
CA LEU A 87 7.12 -3.64 12.13
C LEU A 87 6.84 -2.56 13.18
N GLY A 88 6.11 -2.90 14.25
CA GLY A 88 5.71 -1.95 15.28
C GLY A 88 4.63 -0.95 14.84
N ILE A 89 3.79 -1.33 13.86
CA ILE A 89 2.71 -0.49 13.32
C ILE A 89 1.36 -1.06 13.81
N PRO A 90 0.33 -0.24 14.11
CA PRO A 90 -1.00 -0.75 14.44
C PRO A 90 -1.57 -1.66 13.33
N ILE A 91 -2.04 -2.85 13.69
CA ILE A 91 -2.78 -3.72 12.76
C ILE A 91 -4.18 -3.15 12.60
N ALA A 92 -4.60 -2.97 11.36
CA ALA A 92 -5.96 -2.57 11.02
C ALA A 92 -6.63 -3.63 10.13
N GLU A 93 -7.97 -3.67 10.17
CA GLU A 93 -8.72 -4.41 9.16
C GLU A 93 -8.74 -3.61 7.85
N LEU A 94 -8.51 -4.30 6.72
CA LEU A 94 -8.50 -3.68 5.40
C LEU A 94 -9.94 -3.29 4.99
N LEU A 95 -10.41 -2.17 5.55
CA LEU A 95 -11.56 -1.39 5.08
C LEU A 95 -11.08 -0.09 4.43
N VAL A 96 -9.93 -0.14 3.76
CA VAL A 96 -9.30 1.06 3.21
C VAL A 96 -10.17 1.56 2.07
N LYS A 97 -10.65 2.81 2.15
CA LYS A 97 -11.13 3.53 0.97
C LYS A 97 -9.93 4.27 0.39
N TYR A 98 -9.39 3.80 -0.73
CA TYR A 98 -8.39 4.55 -1.47
C TYR A 98 -9.12 5.47 -2.46
N LEU A 99 -8.93 6.78 -2.31
CA LEU A 99 -9.65 7.81 -3.11
C LEU A 99 -11.18 7.71 -3.02
N GLY A 100 -11.71 7.25 -1.87
CA GLY A 100 -13.15 7.03 -1.68
C GLY A 100 -13.68 5.72 -2.28
N ILE A 101 -12.82 4.91 -2.89
CA ILE A 101 -13.14 3.60 -3.45
C ILE A 101 -12.72 2.53 -2.44
N PRO A 102 -13.62 1.63 -2.01
CA PRO A 102 -13.24 0.52 -1.14
C PRO A 102 -12.17 -0.35 -1.82
N LEU A 103 -10.96 -0.39 -1.26
CA LEU A 103 -9.99 -1.44 -1.52
C LEU A 103 -10.53 -2.73 -0.89
N THR A 104 -11.22 -3.51 -1.71
CA THR A 104 -11.76 -4.80 -1.32
C THR A 104 -10.76 -5.90 -1.63
N THR A 105 -10.70 -6.94 -0.78
CA THR A 105 -9.97 -8.18 -1.04
C THR A 105 -10.64 -9.07 -2.08
N LYS A 106 -11.81 -8.67 -2.59
CA LYS A 106 -12.51 -9.36 -3.68
C LYS A 106 -12.01 -8.83 -5.02
N GLN A 107 -11.90 -9.72 -6.00
CA GLN A 107 -11.65 -9.36 -7.40
C GLN A 107 -12.62 -8.24 -7.80
N ILE A 108 -12.07 -7.09 -8.21
CA ILE A 108 -12.87 -5.97 -8.71
C ILE A 108 -13.60 -6.50 -9.95
N LYS A 109 -14.93 -6.59 -9.87
CA LYS A 109 -15.71 -7.08 -11.00
C LYS A 109 -15.83 -5.95 -12.01
N ALA A 110 -15.95 -6.28 -13.30
CA ALA A 110 -16.15 -5.29 -14.35
C ALA A 110 -17.33 -4.34 -14.09
N ILE A 111 -18.32 -4.79 -13.31
CA ILE A 111 -19.46 -3.99 -12.85
C ILE A 111 -19.04 -2.85 -11.91
N ASP A 112 -18.06 -3.07 -11.03
CA ASP A 112 -17.55 -2.07 -10.09
C ASP A 112 -16.75 -1.00 -10.83
N CYS A 113 -16.01 -1.40 -11.88
CA CYS A 113 -15.33 -0.47 -12.79
C CYS A 113 -16.31 0.38 -13.60
N ARG A 114 -17.49 -0.15 -13.98
CA ARG A 114 -18.51 0.63 -14.70
C ARG A 114 -19.04 1.78 -13.84
N ILE A 115 -19.31 1.54 -12.56
CA ILE A 115 -19.77 2.57 -11.62
C ILE A 115 -18.71 3.68 -11.49
N LEU A 116 -17.43 3.32 -11.46
CA LEU A 116 -16.33 4.29 -11.43
C LEU A 116 -16.26 5.11 -12.72
N VAL A 117 -16.39 4.47 -13.88
CA VAL A 117 -16.40 5.14 -15.18
C VAL A 117 -17.59 6.10 -15.32
N GLU A 118 -18.78 5.69 -14.86
CA GLU A 118 -19.98 6.55 -14.88
C GLU A 118 -19.80 7.78 -14.00
N LYS A 119 -19.29 7.62 -12.77
CA LYS A 119 -19.00 8.76 -11.88
C LYS A 119 -17.96 9.73 -12.46
N ILE A 120 -16.93 9.21 -13.14
CA ILE A 120 -15.93 10.05 -13.82
C ILE A 120 -16.59 10.82 -14.98
N LYS A 121 -17.42 10.14 -15.80
CA LYS A 121 -18.16 10.78 -16.90
C LYS A 121 -19.11 11.86 -16.40
N GLU A 122 -19.87 11.59 -15.34
CA GLU A 122 -20.76 12.57 -14.71
C GLU A 122 -19.99 13.80 -14.21
N LYS A 123 -18.82 13.59 -13.59
CA LYS A 123 -17.98 14.69 -13.10
C LYS A 123 -17.35 15.52 -14.21
N ILE A 124 -16.96 14.89 -15.32
CA ILE A 124 -16.47 15.59 -16.53
C ILE A 124 -17.61 16.38 -17.17
N ASN A 125 -18.79 15.78 -17.29
CA ASN A 125 -19.95 16.42 -17.91
C ASN A 125 -20.55 17.54 -17.06
N SER A 126 -20.48 17.44 -15.73
CA SER A 126 -20.93 18.51 -14.82
C SER A 126 -19.92 19.65 -14.67
N GLY A 127 -18.65 19.47 -15.08
CA GLY A 127 -17.63 20.53 -15.11
C GLY A 127 -17.64 21.40 -16.36
N GLY A 128 -18.51 21.10 -17.34
CA GLY A 128 -18.64 21.85 -18.61
C GLY A 128 -19.72 22.93 -18.63
N ALA A 129 -20.46 23.14 -17.53
CA ALA A 129 -21.52 24.13 -17.44
C ALA A 129 -21.17 25.24 -16.43
N SER A 130 -20.21 26.06 -16.80
CA SER A 130 -20.07 27.43 -16.29
C SER A 130 -19.56 28.28 -17.44
N SER A 131 -20.50 28.68 -18.30
CA SER A 131 -20.39 29.76 -19.28
C SER A 131 -21.49 30.76 -18.96
#